data_AF-A0A954P1Q5-F1
#
_entry.id   AF-A0A954P1Q5-F1
#
_cell.length_a   1.000
_cell.length_b   1.000
_cell.length_c   1.000
_cell.angle_alpha   90.00
_cell.angle_beta   90.00
_cell.angle_gamma   90.00
#
_symmetry.space_group_name_H-M   'P 1'
#
loop_
_entity.id
_entity.type
_entity.pdbx_description
1 polymer ?
#
loop_
_entity_poly.entity_id
_entity_poly.type
_entity_poly.pdbx_seq_one_letter_code
_entity_poly.pdbx_strand_id
1 'polypeptide(L)' 'MRHRIGLLLQFAVLVFLPLMILWQLNFGFPLILMPALLIVGIVLFTVGTRLRES' A
#
# COMPACT_ATOMS: atom_id res chain seq x y z
N MET A 1 13.54 16.25 -3.66
CA MET A 1 12.27 15.73 -4.24
C MET A 1 11.96 14.30 -3.81
N ARG A 2 12.96 13.40 -3.74
CA ARG A 2 12.84 12.00 -3.29
C ARG A 2 12.09 11.85 -1.96
N HIS A 3 12.38 12.72 -0.98
CA HIS A 3 11.64 12.79 0.28
C HIS A 3 10.12 12.94 0.16
N ARG A 4 9.65 13.87 -0.69
CA ARG A 4 8.21 14.10 -0.92
C ARG A 4 7.57 12.92 -1.65
N ILE A 5 8.29 12.31 -2.59
CA ILE A 5 7.84 11.12 -3.31
C ILE A 5 7.69 9.94 -2.34
N GLY A 6 8.68 9.70 -1.47
CA GLY A 6 8.61 8.66 -0.45
C GLY A 6 7.42 8.84 0.51
N LEU A 7 7.17 10.08 0.94
CA LEU A 7 6.02 10.41 1.79
C LEU A 7 4.68 10.17 1.06
N LEU A 8 4.57 10.60 -0.20
CA LEU A 8 3.37 10.34 -1.01
C LEU A 8 3.14 8.83 -1.22
N LEU A 9 4.19 8.05 -1.42
CA LEU A 9 4.10 6.60 -1.57
C LEU A 9 3.58 5.93 -0.27
N GLN A 10 4.13 6.32 0.88
CA GLN A 10 3.68 5.84 2.19
C GLN A 10 2.23 6.23 2.46
N PHE A 11 1.86 7.48 2.17
CA PHE A 11 0.49 7.97 2.31
C PHE A 11 -0.49 7.18 1.44
N ALA A 12 -0.12 6.94 0.17
CA ALA A 12 -0.93 6.16 -0.74
C ALA A 12 -1.18 4.74 -0.21
N VAL A 13 -0.16 4.06 0.32
CA VAL A 13 -0.35 2.72 0.90
C VAL A 13 -1.27 2.78 2.12
N LEU A 14 -1.06 3.73 3.04
CA LEU A 14 -1.86 3.85 4.26
C LEU A 14 -3.33 4.18 3.98
N VAL A 15 -3.63 4.88 2.89
CA VAL A 15 -5.00 5.23 2.51
C VAL A 15 -5.65 4.16 1.64
N PHE A 16 -4.99 3.75 0.56
CA PHE A 16 -5.62 2.90 -0.46
C PHE A 16 -5.63 1.41 -0.09
N LEU A 17 -4.65 0.91 0.67
CA LEU A 17 -4.64 -0.49 1.09
C LEU A 17 -5.88 -0.85 1.93
N PRO A 18 -6.23 -0.14 3.02
CA PRO A 18 -7.44 -0.44 3.77
C PRO A 18 -8.72 -0.24 2.95
N LEU A 19 -8.78 0.79 2.10
CA LEU A 19 -9.93 0.99 1.21
C LEU A 19 -10.12 -0.18 0.24
N MET A 20 -9.04 -0.71 -0.33
CA MET A 20 -9.09 -1.89 -1.21
C MET A 20 -9.53 -3.14 -0.44
N ILE A 21 -9.07 -3.34 0.80
CA ILE A 21 -9.50 -4.47 1.64
C ILE A 21 -10.99 -4.38 1.95
N LEU A 22 -11.50 -3.19 2.32
CA LEU A 22 -12.93 -2.97 2.54
C LEU A 22 -13.74 -3.24 1.28
N TRP A 23 -13.27 -2.77 0.13
CA TRP A 23 -13.89 -3.08 -1.16
C TRP A 23 -13.89 -4.60 -1.43
N GLN A 24 -12.78 -5.28 -1.19
CA GLN A 24 -12.71 -6.74 -1.35
C GLN A 24 -13.73 -7.49 -0.49
N LEU A 25 -13.91 -7.06 0.76
CA LEU A 25 -14.89 -7.63 1.69
C LEU A 25 -16.34 -7.41 1.23
N ASN A 26 -16.65 -6.24 0.68
CA ASN A 26 -18.01 -5.90 0.23
C ASN A 26 -18.41 -6.62 -1.06
N PHE A 27 -17.46 -6.91 -1.94
CA PHE A 27 -17.72 -7.48 -3.27
C PHE A 27 -17.40 -8.99 -3.37
N GLY A 28 -17.00 -9.63 -2.26
CA GLY A 28 -16.81 -11.08 -2.20
C GLY A 28 -15.60 -11.60 -2.99
N PHE A 29 -14.51 -10.82 -3.03
CA PHE A 29 -13.29 -11.22 -3.74
C PHE A 29 -12.64 -12.47 -3.15
N PRO A 30 -11.86 -13.24 -3.95
CA PRO A 30 -11.07 -14.35 -3.46
C PRO A 30 -10.15 -13.94 -2.29
N LEU A 31 -10.22 -14.71 -1.19
CA LEU A 31 -9.43 -14.47 0.04
C LEU A 31 -7.92 -14.34 -0.22
N ILE A 32 -7.39 -14.98 -1.27
CA ILE A 32 -5.98 -14.92 -1.63
C ILE A 32 -5.52 -13.53 -2.12
N LEU A 33 -6.44 -12.68 -2.57
CA LEU A 33 -6.11 -11.33 -3.01
C LEU A 33 -5.78 -10.39 -1.84
N MET A 34 -6.28 -10.66 -0.64
CA MET A 34 -5.95 -9.88 0.56
C MET A 34 -4.46 -9.98 0.94
N PRO A 35 -3.86 -11.18 1.13
CA PRO A 35 -2.43 -11.28 1.42
C PRO A 35 -1.57 -10.83 0.25
N ALA A 36 -2.02 -11.00 -1.01
CA ALA A 36 -1.31 -10.47 -2.17
C ALA A 36 -1.23 -8.93 -2.13
N LEU A 37 -2.35 -8.24 -1.87
CA LEU A 37 -2.35 -6.78 -1.72
C LEU A 37 -1.53 -6.32 -0.52
N LEU A 38 -1.55 -7.06 0.58
CA LEU A 38 -0.72 -6.77 1.75
C LEU A 38 0.76 -6.81 1.38
N ILE A 39 1.22 -7.83 0.66
CA ILE A 39 2.61 -7.94 0.20
C ILE A 39 2.97 -6.76 -0.71
N VAL A 40 2.09 -6.40 -1.66
CA VAL A 40 2.29 -5.22 -2.52
C VAL A 40 2.39 -3.94 -1.66
N GLY A 41 1.52 -3.78 -0.67
CA GLY A 41 1.55 -2.67 0.27
C GLY A 41 2.87 -2.60 1.05
N ILE A 42 3.37 -3.73 1.55
CA ILE A 42 4.66 -3.81 2.27
C ILE A 42 5.82 -3.39 1.35
N VAL A 43 5.86 -3.89 0.12
CA VAL A 43 6.92 -3.55 -0.84
C VAL A 43 6.89 -2.06 -1.17
N LEU A 44 5.71 -1.52 -1.51
CA LEU A 44 5.55 -0.09 -1.79
C LEU A 44 5.93 0.75 -0.58
N PHE A 45 5.45 0.41 0.61
CA PHE A 45 5.77 1.16 1.82
C PHE A 45 7.27 1.17 2.09
N THR A 46 7.94 0.02 1.93
CA THR A 46 9.39 -0.13 2.10
C THR A 46 10.16 0.74 1.10
N VAL A 47 9.76 0.71 -0.17
CA VAL A 47 10.35 1.57 -1.22
C VAL A 47 10.14 3.04 -0.88
N GLY A 48 8.95 3.42 -0.43
CA GLY A 48 8.63 4.77 0.04
C GLY A 48 9.53 5.21 1.19
N THR A 49 9.77 4.34 2.17
CA THR A 49 10.69 4.59 3.29
C THR A 49 12.12 4.84 2.81
N ARG A 50 12.64 3.97 1.95
CA ARG A 50 13.99 4.12 1.39
C ARG A 50 14.14 5.40 0.57
N LEU A 51 13.13 5.77 -0.22
CA LEU A 51 13.08 7.03 -0.98
C LEU A 51 12.99 8.26 -0.08
N ARG A 52 12.37 8.12 1.10
CA ARG A 52 12.23 9.21 2.06
C ARG A 52 13.52 9.47 2.83
N GLU A 53 14.25 8.41 3.13
CA GLU A 53 15.51 8.44 3.89
C GLU A 53 16.75 8.68 3.03
N SER A 54 16.64 8.49 1.71
CA SER A 54 17.70 8.78 0.72
C SER A 54 17.69 10.21 0.19
#